data_AF-A0A937SE86-F1
#
_entry.id   AF-A0A937SE86-F1
#
_cell.length_a   1.000
_cell.length_b   1.000
_cell.length_c   1.000
_cell.angle_alpha   90.00
_cell.angle_beta   90.00
_cell.angle_gamma   90.00
#
_symmetry.space_group_name_H-M   'P 1'
#
loop_
_entity.id
_entity.type
_entity.pdbx_description
1 polymer ?
#
loop_
_entity_poly.entity_id
_entity_poly.type
_entity_poly.pdbx_seq_one_letter_code
_entity_poly.pdbx_strand_id
1 'polypeptide(L)'
;MNIADRDEVKRLFKYPILEAIARRRSRRFPLGCTLPSGAIQHASQKPPVPLNDIETAILCWSGAGVTGSITGDMSTKSGGSAFGSWIGKATPYPCNVHNTKLFFTNDNGTFVYDPKKATKPVEIDTEADWEKIMTYYNEDCIKVLGERVEFVPKALLGAMHWNTNKSGTTVFIPVVDQSEEYIDFLLGIFESEGYGYKLFDDMKGQSAGLQEWIETGKLKGPQVPLSSFEYSLLLNNLAPAYLVLENMHLVAEAMGLGSVVFGGYTGQIMLGITPMSTGLGFRAQIGKNGRPNPVGLDGVFEAYCPPYYKSMDEAIDAFVYQKFGSGGSYTAEHEGVVPFKDWRAVQPDYNKPSKLSIDQVKSICNYVFETYGRIPATFDTKLVPVWLQVHHLDLDFYDKHFAKGLVTEAQRHHMELWHK
;
A
#
# COMPACT_ATOMS: atom_id res chain seq x y z
N MET A 1 -27.91 -13.13 -1.16
CA MET A 1 -27.23 -14.44 -1.05
C MET A 1 -25.89 -14.17 -0.40
N ASN A 2 -25.51 -14.90 0.64
CA ASN A 2 -24.23 -14.73 1.32
C ASN A 2 -23.09 -15.07 0.33
N ILE A 3 -21.94 -14.43 0.45
CA ILE A 3 -20.79 -14.71 -0.43
C ILE A 3 -20.38 -16.19 -0.39
N ALA A 4 -20.52 -16.85 0.77
CA ALA A 4 -20.20 -18.26 0.98
C ALA A 4 -21.16 -19.23 0.28
N ASP A 5 -22.37 -18.80 -0.09
CA ASP A 5 -23.34 -19.67 -0.78
C ASP A 5 -23.10 -19.74 -2.29
N ARG A 6 -22.22 -18.89 -2.83
CA ARG A 6 -22.01 -18.71 -4.27
C ARG A 6 -21.02 -19.73 -4.82
N ASP A 7 -21.44 -20.49 -5.83
CA ASP A 7 -20.63 -21.57 -6.42
C ASP A 7 -19.35 -21.05 -7.09
N GLU A 8 -19.42 -19.89 -7.74
CA GLU A 8 -18.28 -19.22 -8.35
C GLU A 8 -17.23 -18.78 -7.32
N VAL A 9 -17.65 -18.35 -6.13
CA VAL A 9 -16.74 -18.03 -5.01
C VAL A 9 -16.12 -19.30 -4.46
N LYS A 10 -16.90 -20.37 -4.26
CA LYS A 10 -16.38 -21.68 -3.83
C LYS A 10 -15.33 -22.23 -4.79
N ARG A 11 -15.53 -22.05 -6.10
CA ARG A 11 -14.54 -22.43 -7.12
C ARG A 11 -13.27 -21.60 -7.00
N LEU A 12 -13.39 -20.29 -6.77
CA LEU A 12 -12.24 -19.40 -6.60
C LEU A 12 -11.37 -19.81 -5.39
N PHE A 13 -11.97 -20.03 -4.22
CA PHE A 13 -11.22 -20.44 -3.02
C PHE A 13 -10.54 -21.81 -3.15
N LYS A 14 -10.96 -22.63 -4.13
CA LYS A 14 -10.36 -23.94 -4.45
C LYS A 14 -9.40 -23.87 -5.64
N TYR A 15 -9.23 -22.69 -6.26
CA TYR A 15 -8.36 -22.53 -7.42
C TYR A 15 -6.88 -22.70 -7.02
N PRO A 16 -6.11 -23.61 -7.64
CA PRO A 16 -4.74 -23.86 -7.20
C PRO A 16 -3.83 -22.66 -7.45
N ILE A 17 -3.16 -22.16 -6.41
CA ILE A 17 -2.25 -21.01 -6.53
C ILE A 17 -1.13 -21.23 -7.55
N LEU A 18 -0.60 -22.45 -7.66
CA LEU A 18 0.43 -22.79 -8.66
C LEU A 18 -0.12 -22.76 -10.08
N GLU A 19 -1.40 -23.08 -10.26
CA GLU A 19 -2.07 -22.92 -11.55
C GLU A 19 -2.24 -21.44 -11.89
N ALA A 20 -2.62 -20.61 -10.91
CA ALA A 20 -2.74 -19.16 -11.10
C ALA A 20 -1.40 -18.58 -11.56
N ILE A 21 -0.30 -18.92 -10.89
CA ILE A 21 1.06 -18.50 -11.27
C ILE A 21 1.41 -18.97 -12.69
N ALA A 22 1.14 -20.23 -13.04
CA ALA A 22 1.46 -20.77 -14.36
C ALA A 22 0.67 -20.08 -15.49
N ARG A 23 -0.59 -19.75 -15.22
CA ARG A 23 -1.54 -19.20 -16.20
C ARG A 23 -1.56 -17.68 -16.26
N ARG A 24 -1.12 -16.98 -15.21
CA ARG A 24 -1.16 -15.52 -15.11
C ARG A 24 -0.53 -14.85 -16.32
N ARG A 25 -1.29 -14.01 -17.02
CA ARG A 25 -0.80 -13.18 -18.13
C ARG A 25 -1.42 -11.81 -18.07
N SER A 26 -0.69 -10.82 -18.60
CA SER A 26 -1.27 -9.51 -18.83
C SER A 26 -2.24 -9.55 -20.00
N ARG A 27 -3.53 -9.53 -19.71
CA ARG A 27 -4.61 -9.50 -20.71
C ARG A 27 -5.25 -8.12 -20.66
N ARG A 28 -5.12 -7.40 -21.77
CA ARG A 28 -5.29 -5.93 -21.87
C ARG A 28 -6.59 -5.49 -22.50
N PHE A 29 -7.38 -6.39 -23.08
CA PHE A 29 -8.50 -6.01 -23.94
C PHE A 29 -9.84 -6.11 -23.19
N PRO A 30 -10.34 -5.01 -22.61
CA PRO A 30 -11.64 -4.97 -21.96
C PRO A 30 -12.79 -4.97 -22.97
N LEU A 31 -13.94 -5.49 -22.52
CA LEU A 31 -15.22 -5.26 -23.17
C LEU A 31 -15.48 -3.75 -23.38
N GLY A 32 -16.08 -3.39 -24.50
CA GLY A 32 -16.45 -2.01 -24.83
C GLY A 32 -15.31 -1.10 -25.32
N CYS A 33 -14.06 -1.57 -25.37
CA CYS A 33 -12.94 -0.77 -25.87
C CYS A 33 -12.65 -1.01 -27.36
N THR A 34 -11.92 -0.06 -27.95
CA THR A 34 -11.45 -0.12 -29.34
C THR A 34 -9.95 0.10 -29.38
N LEU A 35 -9.21 -0.88 -29.90
CA LEU A 35 -7.81 -0.73 -30.30
C LEU A 35 -7.77 -0.28 -31.77
N PRO A 36 -7.41 0.98 -32.06
CA PRO A 36 -7.76 1.63 -33.33
C PRO A 36 -6.87 1.27 -34.52
N SER A 37 -5.72 0.64 -34.31
CA SER A 37 -4.73 0.46 -35.39
C SER A 37 -3.80 -0.73 -35.14
N GLY A 38 -3.16 -1.21 -36.21
CA GLY A 38 -2.19 -2.30 -36.19
C GLY A 38 -2.78 -3.65 -36.61
N ALA A 39 -1.92 -4.67 -36.72
CA ALA A 39 -2.31 -6.00 -37.22
C ALA A 39 -3.36 -6.71 -36.34
N ILE A 40 -3.47 -6.31 -35.08
CA ILE A 40 -4.43 -6.84 -34.11
C ILE A 40 -5.52 -5.82 -33.75
N GLN A 41 -5.76 -4.80 -34.59
CA GLN A 41 -6.84 -3.84 -34.35
C GLN A 41 -8.19 -4.55 -34.13
N HIS A 42 -8.98 -4.04 -33.19
CA HIS A 42 -10.23 -4.66 -32.79
C HIS A 42 -11.13 -3.62 -32.12
N ALA A 43 -12.42 -3.68 -32.42
CA ALA A 43 -13.45 -2.87 -31.77
C ALA A 43 -14.46 -3.84 -31.13
N SER A 44 -14.52 -3.82 -29.80
CA SER A 44 -15.46 -4.66 -29.06
C SER A 44 -16.89 -4.39 -29.51
N GLN A 45 -17.68 -5.44 -29.75
CA GLN A 45 -19.10 -5.33 -30.05
C GLN A 45 -19.99 -5.46 -28.80
N LYS A 46 -19.36 -5.63 -27.63
CA LYS A 46 -20.01 -5.87 -26.35
C LYS A 46 -19.95 -4.58 -25.51
N PRO A 47 -20.99 -4.27 -24.72
CA PRO A 47 -20.95 -3.10 -23.84
C PRO A 47 -19.85 -3.27 -22.77
N PRO A 48 -19.28 -2.17 -22.25
CA PRO A 48 -18.45 -2.24 -21.07
C PRO A 48 -19.26 -2.77 -19.89
N VAL A 49 -18.67 -3.66 -19.09
CA VAL A 49 -19.30 -4.24 -17.90
C VAL A 49 -18.38 -3.99 -16.70
N PRO A 50 -18.81 -3.22 -15.68
CA PRO A 50 -18.00 -3.01 -14.47
C PRO A 50 -17.89 -4.29 -13.65
N LEU A 51 -16.83 -4.41 -12.86
CA LEU A 51 -16.76 -5.44 -11.80
C LEU A 51 -17.94 -5.23 -10.84
N ASN A 52 -18.54 -6.33 -10.39
CA ASN A 52 -19.53 -6.30 -9.32
C ASN A 52 -18.85 -6.14 -7.94
N ASP A 53 -19.67 -5.92 -6.90
CA ASP A 53 -19.16 -5.65 -5.55
C ASP A 53 -18.38 -6.83 -4.97
N ILE A 54 -18.79 -8.07 -5.23
CA ILE A 54 -18.11 -9.27 -4.72
C ILE A 54 -16.74 -9.42 -5.38
N GLU A 55 -16.66 -9.21 -6.69
CA GLU A 55 -15.40 -9.23 -7.42
C GLU A 55 -14.43 -8.17 -6.87
N THR A 56 -14.92 -6.96 -6.67
CA THR A 56 -14.12 -5.85 -6.16
C THR A 56 -13.68 -6.11 -4.72
N ALA A 57 -14.57 -6.60 -3.86
CA ALA A 57 -14.29 -6.91 -2.46
C ALA A 57 -13.21 -7.99 -2.31
N ILE A 58 -13.30 -9.08 -3.07
CA ILE A 58 -12.30 -10.16 -3.04
C ILE A 58 -10.93 -9.64 -3.53
N LEU A 59 -10.91 -8.84 -4.60
CA LEU A 59 -9.67 -8.23 -5.09
C LEU A 59 -9.06 -7.29 -4.03
N CYS A 60 -9.85 -6.38 -3.45
CA CYS A 60 -9.42 -5.50 -2.37
C CYS A 60 -8.85 -6.28 -1.18
N TRP A 61 -9.55 -7.32 -0.72
CA TRP A 61 -9.10 -8.17 0.38
C TRP A 61 -7.80 -8.91 0.05
N SER A 62 -7.68 -9.48 -1.15
CA SER A 62 -6.46 -10.21 -1.55
C SER A 62 -5.19 -9.35 -1.57
N GLY A 63 -5.33 -8.05 -1.86
CA GLY A 63 -4.22 -7.11 -1.86
C GLY A 63 -3.96 -6.51 -0.47
N ALA A 64 -4.99 -5.94 0.16
CA ALA A 64 -4.85 -5.06 1.32
C ALA A 64 -5.74 -5.44 2.53
N GLY A 65 -6.41 -6.60 2.47
CA GLY A 65 -7.29 -7.11 3.51
C GLY A 65 -6.56 -7.53 4.78
N VAL A 66 -7.30 -7.55 5.90
CA VAL A 66 -6.82 -8.10 7.18
C VAL A 66 -6.84 -9.62 7.13
N THR A 67 -5.76 -10.25 7.62
CA THR A 67 -5.61 -11.71 7.70
C THR A 67 -5.66 -12.26 9.12
N GLY A 68 -5.69 -11.39 10.13
CA GLY A 68 -5.74 -11.75 11.55
C GLY A 68 -4.64 -11.04 12.33
N SER A 69 -3.89 -11.78 13.14
CA SER A 69 -2.70 -11.26 13.84
C SER A 69 -1.42 -11.78 13.21
N ILE A 70 -0.35 -10.96 13.24
CA ILE A 70 1.01 -11.46 13.00
C ILE A 70 1.46 -12.40 14.13
N THR A 71 2.51 -13.17 13.91
CA THR A 71 3.06 -14.16 14.88
C THR A 71 3.89 -13.54 16.01
N GLY A 72 4.53 -12.40 15.77
CA GLY A 72 5.31 -11.70 16.79
C GLY A 72 6.57 -12.43 17.27
N ASP A 73 7.15 -13.30 16.45
CA ASP A 73 8.23 -14.25 16.75
C ASP A 73 9.65 -13.63 16.81
N MET A 74 9.75 -12.32 17.04
CA MET A 74 11.00 -11.63 17.38
C MET A 74 11.26 -11.61 18.88
N SER A 75 12.52 -11.39 19.28
CA SER A 75 12.89 -11.22 20.69
C SER A 75 12.19 -10.00 21.30
N THR A 76 11.50 -10.19 22.42
CA THR A 76 10.87 -9.11 23.21
C THR A 76 11.85 -8.02 23.64
N LYS A 77 13.12 -8.39 23.85
CA LYS A 77 14.20 -7.50 24.33
C LYS A 77 14.99 -6.79 23.24
N SER A 78 14.92 -7.28 22.00
CA SER A 78 15.62 -6.65 20.87
C SER A 78 14.84 -6.87 19.58
N GLY A 79 14.44 -5.77 18.96
CA GLY A 79 13.68 -5.74 17.71
C GLY A 79 12.20 -6.13 17.85
N GLY A 80 11.77 -6.76 18.95
CA GLY A 80 10.38 -7.18 19.14
C GLY A 80 9.38 -6.04 19.19
N SER A 81 9.81 -4.84 19.59
CA SER A 81 8.97 -3.64 19.57
C SER A 81 8.99 -2.87 18.25
N ALA A 82 9.65 -3.41 17.21
CA ALA A 82 9.65 -2.81 15.87
C ALA A 82 8.28 -2.93 15.19
N PHE A 83 7.44 -3.93 15.51
CA PHE A 83 6.18 -4.07 14.79
C PHE A 83 5.24 -2.86 14.97
N GLY A 84 4.80 -2.23 13.88
CA GLY A 84 3.87 -1.09 13.95
C GLY A 84 2.48 -1.46 14.48
N SER A 85 2.08 -2.71 14.29
CA SER A 85 0.78 -3.25 14.67
C SER A 85 0.84 -4.76 14.90
N TRP A 86 -0.10 -5.30 15.67
CA TRP A 86 -0.33 -6.75 15.74
C TRP A 86 -1.19 -7.29 14.60
N ILE A 87 -1.83 -6.42 13.82
CA ILE A 87 -2.74 -6.78 12.73
C ILE A 87 -1.94 -7.31 11.54
N GLY A 88 -2.29 -8.50 11.07
CA GLY A 88 -1.79 -9.08 9.82
C GLY A 88 -2.55 -8.58 8.60
N LYS A 89 -1.84 -8.40 7.48
CA LYS A 89 -2.40 -8.06 6.17
C LYS A 89 -2.09 -9.16 5.15
N ALA A 90 -2.85 -9.19 4.06
CA ALA A 90 -2.61 -10.12 2.94
C ALA A 90 -1.25 -9.87 2.24
N THR A 91 -0.73 -8.65 2.36
CA THR A 91 0.60 -8.26 1.87
C THR A 91 1.57 -8.08 3.06
N PRO A 92 2.84 -8.53 2.96
CA PRO A 92 3.84 -8.25 3.98
C PRO A 92 4.33 -6.79 3.91
N TYR A 93 4.64 -6.23 5.08
CA TYR A 93 5.15 -4.88 5.25
C TYR A 93 6.43 -4.87 6.08
N PRO A 94 7.43 -4.01 5.75
CA PRO A 94 8.55 -3.74 6.66
C PRO A 94 8.04 -3.40 8.05
N CYS A 95 8.59 -4.05 9.08
CA CYS A 95 8.18 -3.88 10.48
C CYS A 95 6.66 -3.97 10.72
N ASN A 96 5.91 -4.64 9.86
CA ASN A 96 4.45 -4.62 9.87
C ASN A 96 3.82 -3.20 9.98
N VAL A 97 4.51 -2.17 9.49
CA VAL A 97 3.98 -0.81 9.35
C VAL A 97 3.20 -0.77 8.04
N HIS A 98 1.87 -0.61 8.11
CA HIS A 98 0.98 -0.68 6.93
C HIS A 98 1.04 0.61 6.11
N ASN A 99 2.22 0.90 5.58
CA ASN A 99 2.58 2.15 4.90
C ASN A 99 1.93 2.29 3.49
N THR A 100 1.12 1.35 3.03
CA THR A 100 0.48 1.41 1.71
C THR A 100 -1.03 1.31 1.86
N LYS A 101 -1.76 2.26 1.28
CA LYS A 101 -3.23 2.21 1.19
C LYS A 101 -3.68 1.95 -0.24
N LEU A 102 -4.70 1.11 -0.37
CA LEU A 102 -5.24 0.72 -1.67
C LEU A 102 -6.34 1.68 -2.08
N PHE A 103 -6.03 2.61 -2.98
CA PHE A 103 -7.04 3.38 -3.67
C PHE A 103 -7.53 2.60 -4.88
N PHE A 104 -8.77 2.84 -5.31
CA PHE A 104 -9.23 2.35 -6.60
C PHE A 104 -10.28 3.25 -7.22
N THR A 105 -10.42 3.17 -8.54
CA THR A 105 -11.40 3.93 -9.30
C THR A 105 -12.16 3.04 -10.28
N ASN A 106 -13.46 3.27 -10.40
CA ASN A 106 -14.37 2.55 -11.29
C ASN A 106 -15.51 3.47 -11.75
N ASP A 107 -16.53 2.93 -12.42
CA ASP A 107 -17.64 3.72 -12.96
C ASP A 107 -18.46 4.48 -11.89
N ASN A 108 -18.35 4.09 -10.62
CA ASN A 108 -19.11 4.68 -9.52
C ASN A 108 -18.33 5.75 -8.75
N GLY A 109 -17.04 5.93 -9.01
CA GLY A 109 -16.21 6.94 -8.35
C GLY A 109 -14.79 6.48 -8.06
N THR A 110 -14.19 7.10 -7.06
CA THR A 110 -12.87 6.74 -6.53
C THR A 110 -12.96 6.53 -5.03
N PHE A 111 -12.30 5.49 -4.55
CA PHE A 111 -12.42 4.97 -3.19
C PHE A 111 -11.04 4.66 -2.62
N VAL A 112 -10.97 4.53 -1.30
CA VAL A 112 -9.85 3.93 -0.57
C VAL A 112 -10.39 2.76 0.25
N TYR A 113 -9.69 1.63 0.20
CA TYR A 113 -9.95 0.45 1.03
C TYR A 113 -8.87 0.34 2.11
N ASP A 114 -9.26 0.47 3.37
CA ASP A 114 -8.32 0.51 4.51
C ASP A 114 -8.89 -0.20 5.75
N PRO A 115 -9.01 -1.54 5.74
CA PRO A 115 -9.55 -2.29 6.87
C PRO A 115 -8.57 -2.31 8.05
N LYS A 116 -9.04 -1.92 9.25
CA LYS A 116 -8.16 -1.66 10.41
C LYS A 116 -8.35 -2.60 11.60
N LYS A 117 -9.24 -3.58 11.52
CA LYS A 117 -9.60 -4.41 12.68
C LYS A 117 -9.42 -5.88 12.36
N ALA A 118 -8.76 -6.58 13.27
CA ALA A 118 -8.81 -8.03 13.37
C ALA A 118 -9.69 -8.41 14.56
N THR A 119 -10.39 -9.52 14.42
CA THR A 119 -11.30 -10.14 15.40
C THR A 119 -10.80 -11.50 15.87
N LYS A 120 -9.95 -12.17 15.08
CA LYS A 120 -9.31 -13.43 15.44
C LYS A 120 -7.89 -13.54 14.87
N PRO A 121 -7.05 -14.47 15.38
CA PRO A 121 -5.69 -14.65 14.88
C PRO A 121 -5.59 -14.99 13.39
N VAL A 122 -6.63 -15.64 12.82
CA VAL A 122 -6.76 -15.93 11.38
C VAL A 122 -8.15 -15.51 10.92
N GLU A 123 -8.28 -14.42 10.17
CA GLU A 123 -9.59 -13.81 9.83
C GLU A 123 -10.49 -14.68 8.95
N ILE A 124 -9.91 -15.35 7.96
CA ILE A 124 -10.63 -16.19 7.02
C ILE A 124 -10.05 -17.60 7.14
N ASP A 125 -10.68 -18.45 7.96
CA ASP A 125 -10.19 -19.79 8.29
C ASP A 125 -11.08 -20.87 7.67
N THR A 126 -12.39 -20.65 7.68
CA THR A 126 -13.39 -21.58 7.12
C THR A 126 -14.34 -20.87 6.16
N GLU A 127 -15.15 -21.63 5.41
CA GLU A 127 -16.17 -21.06 4.51
C GLU A 127 -17.14 -20.11 5.23
N ALA A 128 -17.40 -20.34 6.53
CA ALA A 128 -18.27 -19.49 7.35
C ALA A 128 -17.71 -18.07 7.57
N ASP A 129 -16.40 -17.87 7.37
CA ASP A 129 -15.76 -16.57 7.54
C ASP A 129 -15.79 -15.71 6.28
N TRP A 130 -16.14 -16.26 5.11
CA TRP A 130 -15.98 -15.55 3.84
C TRP A 130 -16.80 -14.26 3.77
N GLU A 131 -17.95 -14.18 4.44
CA GLU A 131 -18.78 -12.97 4.51
C GLU A 131 -18.03 -11.77 5.11
N LYS A 132 -17.00 -12.00 5.92
CA LYS A 132 -16.16 -10.92 6.45
C LYS A 132 -15.46 -10.11 5.35
N ILE A 133 -15.19 -10.72 4.19
CA ILE A 133 -14.64 -9.99 3.03
C ILE A 133 -15.60 -8.88 2.60
N MET A 134 -16.91 -9.18 2.56
CA MET A 134 -17.93 -8.18 2.27
C MET A 134 -18.10 -7.19 3.42
N THR A 135 -18.00 -7.63 4.68
CA THR A 135 -18.04 -6.73 5.84
C THR A 135 -16.93 -5.68 5.75
N TYR A 136 -15.67 -6.09 5.58
CA TYR A 136 -14.55 -5.16 5.41
C TYR A 136 -14.76 -4.25 4.20
N TYR A 137 -15.22 -4.79 3.07
CA TYR A 137 -15.47 -3.97 1.88
C TYR A 137 -16.54 -2.91 2.10
N ASN A 138 -17.64 -3.24 2.79
CA ASN A 138 -18.74 -2.32 3.03
C ASN A 138 -18.42 -1.28 4.12
N GLU A 139 -17.68 -1.66 5.15
CA GLU A 139 -17.37 -0.78 6.29
C GLU A 139 -16.12 0.07 6.08
N ASP A 140 -15.11 -0.47 5.37
CA ASP A 140 -13.78 0.15 5.26
C ASP A 140 -13.45 0.68 3.85
N CYS A 141 -14.42 0.68 2.92
CA CYS A 141 -14.32 1.44 1.67
C CYS A 141 -14.90 2.85 1.83
N ILE A 142 -14.03 3.86 1.74
CA ILE A 142 -14.41 5.27 1.82
C ILE A 142 -14.38 5.86 0.41
N LYS A 143 -15.49 6.46 -0.02
CA LYS A 143 -15.54 7.21 -1.29
C LYS A 143 -14.80 8.55 -1.13
N VAL A 144 -13.75 8.74 -1.92
CA VAL A 144 -12.91 9.96 -1.89
C VAL A 144 -13.21 10.92 -3.05
N LEU A 145 -13.68 10.42 -4.19
CA LEU A 145 -14.16 11.23 -5.31
C LEU A 145 -15.48 10.69 -5.84
N GLY A 146 -16.37 11.61 -6.27
CA GLY A 146 -17.66 11.28 -6.89
C GLY A 146 -17.54 10.53 -8.21
N GLU A 147 -16.43 10.75 -8.92
CA GLU A 147 -16.16 10.29 -10.28
C GLU A 147 -14.82 9.53 -10.37
N ARG A 148 -14.49 9.06 -11.58
CA ARG A 148 -13.20 8.43 -11.85
C ARG A 148 -12.07 9.43 -11.65
N VAL A 149 -10.97 9.02 -11.02
CA VAL A 149 -9.76 9.85 -11.03
C VAL A 149 -9.26 10.01 -12.46
N GLU A 150 -8.87 11.23 -12.84
CA GLU A 150 -8.47 11.54 -14.20
C GLU A 150 -7.08 10.95 -14.52
N PHE A 151 -6.99 10.27 -15.67
CA PHE A 151 -5.72 9.92 -16.30
C PHE A 151 -5.47 10.89 -17.45
N VAL A 152 -4.65 11.91 -17.21
CA VAL A 152 -4.37 12.99 -18.16
C VAL A 152 -3.69 12.43 -19.42
N PRO A 153 -4.31 12.48 -20.62
CA PRO A 153 -3.77 11.83 -21.80
C PRO A 153 -2.35 12.30 -22.19
N LYS A 154 -2.05 13.60 -22.04
CA LYS A 154 -0.72 14.18 -22.32
C LYS A 154 0.39 13.70 -21.38
N ALA A 155 0.04 13.11 -20.23
CA ALA A 155 0.99 12.55 -19.27
C ALA A 155 0.99 11.01 -19.26
N LEU A 156 0.06 10.39 -19.98
CA LEU A 156 -0.03 8.94 -20.13
C LEU A 156 0.68 8.51 -21.41
N LEU A 157 1.41 7.40 -21.38
CA LEU A 157 2.03 6.82 -22.57
C LEU A 157 0.95 6.51 -23.63
N GLY A 158 1.15 6.99 -24.86
CA GLY A 158 0.15 6.89 -25.94
C GLY A 158 -0.37 5.48 -26.21
N ALA A 159 0.47 4.45 -26.03
CA ALA A 159 0.10 3.04 -26.18
C ALA A 159 -0.97 2.56 -25.18
N MET A 160 -1.29 3.34 -24.14
CA MET A 160 -2.26 3.01 -23.08
C MET A 160 -3.59 3.76 -23.23
N HIS A 161 -3.66 4.79 -24.09
CA HIS A 161 -4.82 5.70 -24.18
C HIS A 161 -6.14 4.99 -24.54
N TRP A 162 -6.04 3.90 -25.30
CA TRP A 162 -7.19 3.21 -25.85
C TRP A 162 -7.95 2.36 -24.80
N ASN A 163 -7.30 1.92 -23.72
CA ASN A 163 -7.91 1.04 -22.71
C ASN A 163 -7.76 1.47 -21.25
N THR A 164 -6.87 2.40 -20.91
CA THR A 164 -6.69 2.82 -19.51
C THR A 164 -7.88 3.62 -19.00
N ASN A 165 -8.37 3.23 -17.82
CA ASN A 165 -9.43 3.91 -17.06
C ASN A 165 -10.69 4.23 -17.90
N LYS A 166 -11.09 3.28 -18.75
CA LYS A 166 -12.33 3.35 -19.55
C LYS A 166 -13.51 2.79 -18.77
N SER A 167 -14.72 3.05 -19.26
CA SER A 167 -15.93 2.44 -18.70
C SER A 167 -15.81 0.92 -18.60
N GLY A 168 -16.35 0.33 -17.54
CA GLY A 168 -16.26 -1.10 -17.25
C GLY A 168 -14.93 -1.58 -16.67
N THR A 169 -13.88 -0.74 -16.57
CA THR A 169 -12.61 -1.13 -15.95
C THR A 169 -12.51 -0.63 -14.51
N THR A 170 -11.83 -1.38 -13.65
CA THR A 170 -11.45 -0.93 -12.30
C THR A 170 -9.95 -0.76 -12.24
N VAL A 171 -9.48 0.38 -11.73
CA VAL A 171 -8.05 0.68 -11.59
C VAL A 171 -7.67 0.79 -10.12
N PHE A 172 -6.80 -0.11 -9.65
CA PHE A 172 -6.29 -0.18 -8.29
C PHE A 172 -4.92 0.51 -8.20
N ILE A 173 -4.78 1.44 -7.25
CA ILE A 173 -3.72 2.42 -7.13
C ILE A 173 -3.16 2.35 -5.70
N PRO A 174 -2.13 1.53 -5.43
CA PRO A 174 -1.46 1.54 -4.14
C PRO A 174 -0.71 2.86 -3.95
N VAL A 175 -1.10 3.63 -2.95
CA VAL A 175 -0.38 4.84 -2.52
C VAL A 175 0.50 4.47 -1.34
N VAL A 176 1.80 4.74 -1.45
CA VAL A 176 2.82 4.43 -0.46
C VAL A 176 3.12 5.66 0.39
N ASP A 177 3.28 5.48 1.69
CA ASP A 177 3.84 6.44 2.65
C ASP A 177 5.27 6.07 3.02
N GLN A 178 6.13 7.09 3.13
CA GLN A 178 7.49 6.94 3.60
C GLN A 178 7.67 7.33 5.07
N SER A 179 6.75 8.10 5.66
CA SER A 179 6.96 8.76 6.95
C SER A 179 6.91 7.82 8.17
N GLU A 180 5.96 6.89 8.22
CA GLU A 180 5.79 6.00 9.38
C GLU A 180 6.98 5.07 9.55
N GLU A 181 7.33 4.32 8.49
CA GLU A 181 8.48 3.41 8.52
C GLU A 181 9.79 4.18 8.67
N TYR A 182 9.90 5.43 8.19
CA TYR A 182 11.09 6.26 8.44
C TYR A 182 11.33 6.47 9.93
N ILE A 183 10.28 6.80 10.68
CA ILE A 183 10.36 7.00 12.13
C ILE A 183 10.64 5.66 12.83
N ASP A 184 9.90 4.61 12.47
CA ASP A 184 10.04 3.29 13.08
C ASP A 184 11.43 2.69 12.87
N PHE A 185 11.95 2.77 11.66
CA PHE A 185 13.26 2.25 11.31
C PHE A 185 14.38 3.01 12.04
N LEU A 186 14.24 4.33 12.23
CA LEU A 186 15.17 5.09 13.06
C LEU A 186 15.10 4.68 14.54
N LEU A 187 13.90 4.45 15.10
CA LEU A 187 13.76 3.93 16.45
C LEU A 187 14.46 2.56 16.61
N GLY A 188 14.36 1.69 15.60
CA GLY A 188 15.11 0.43 15.55
C GLY A 188 16.63 0.61 15.50
N ILE A 189 17.13 1.54 14.69
CA ILE A 189 18.57 1.87 14.59
C ILE A 189 19.13 2.32 15.94
N PHE A 190 18.36 3.11 16.69
CA PHE A 190 18.76 3.66 18.00
C PHE A 190 18.15 2.89 19.17
N GLU A 191 17.73 1.63 19.00
CA GLU A 191 17.13 0.83 20.07
C GLU A 191 18.10 0.63 21.25
N SER A 192 19.38 0.37 20.94
CA SER A 192 20.44 0.13 21.92
C SER A 192 21.31 1.37 22.12
N GLU A 193 21.34 1.91 23.34
CA GLU A 193 22.14 3.08 23.67
C GLU A 193 23.63 2.86 23.35
N GLY A 194 24.27 3.85 22.72
CA GLY A 194 25.66 3.74 22.27
C GLY A 194 25.84 3.17 20.85
N TYR A 195 24.84 2.48 20.32
CA TYR A 195 24.81 1.94 18.96
C TYR A 195 23.95 2.81 18.03
N GLY A 196 23.91 2.46 16.74
CA GLY A 196 23.15 3.17 15.70
C GLY A 196 24.01 3.81 14.63
N TYR A 197 23.39 4.56 13.71
CA TYR A 197 24.10 5.18 12.59
C TYR A 197 24.49 6.62 12.90
N LYS A 198 25.73 6.99 12.61
CA LYS A 198 26.15 8.38 12.51
C LYS A 198 25.72 8.90 11.14
N LEU A 199 24.43 9.22 11.00
CA LEU A 199 23.90 9.75 9.75
C LEU A 199 24.63 11.03 9.36
N PHE A 200 25.16 11.03 8.15
CA PHE A 200 25.92 12.12 7.56
C PHE A 200 25.18 12.59 6.32
N ASP A 201 24.80 13.85 6.30
CA ASP A 201 24.21 14.47 5.12
C ASP A 201 25.31 14.72 4.09
N ASP A 202 25.46 13.75 3.19
CA ASP A 202 26.42 13.78 2.09
C ASP A 202 26.12 14.86 1.05
N MET A 203 24.90 15.38 1.01
CA MET A 203 24.51 16.49 0.14
C MET A 203 24.89 17.86 0.75
N LYS A 204 25.11 17.94 2.07
CA LYS A 204 25.55 19.16 2.77
C LYS A 204 26.97 19.07 3.35
N GLY A 205 27.56 17.88 3.41
CA GLY A 205 28.90 17.65 3.95
C GLY A 205 28.97 17.76 5.48
N GLN A 206 27.88 17.47 6.21
CA GLN A 206 27.81 17.62 7.67
C GLN A 206 27.01 16.51 8.35
N SER A 207 27.08 16.42 9.68
CA SER A 207 26.23 15.49 10.45
C SER A 207 24.75 15.83 10.28
N ALA A 208 23.90 14.81 10.11
CA ALA A 208 22.45 14.98 9.98
C ALA A 208 21.78 15.13 11.35
N GLY A 209 22.16 16.16 12.11
CA GLY A 209 21.59 16.47 13.42
C GLY A 209 22.12 15.63 14.58
N LEU A 210 23.20 14.86 14.41
CA LEU A 210 23.71 13.93 15.45
C LEU A 210 25.03 14.35 16.10
N GLN A 211 25.53 15.55 15.80
CA GLN A 211 26.89 15.98 16.17
C GLN A 211 27.17 15.86 17.67
N GLU A 212 26.24 16.30 18.53
CA GLU A 212 26.39 16.25 20.00
C GLU A 212 26.68 14.83 20.50
N TRP A 213 25.90 13.83 20.08
CA TRP A 213 26.07 12.45 20.53
C TRP A 213 27.34 11.80 19.96
N ILE A 214 27.77 12.22 18.77
CA ILE A 214 29.02 11.75 18.16
C ILE A 214 30.22 12.28 18.95
N GLU A 215 30.26 13.58 19.24
CA GLU A 215 31.37 14.23 19.95
C GLU A 215 31.48 13.78 21.42
N THR A 216 30.34 13.59 22.09
CA THR A 216 30.30 13.10 23.47
C THR A 216 30.55 11.59 23.59
N GLY A 217 30.73 10.88 22.46
CA GLY A 217 30.96 9.45 22.44
C GLY A 217 29.74 8.60 22.83
N LYS A 218 28.54 9.20 22.86
CA LYS A 218 27.25 8.53 23.11
C LYS A 218 26.70 7.81 21.86
N LEU A 219 27.28 8.02 20.68
CA LEU A 219 26.96 7.31 19.44
C LEU A 219 28.24 6.83 18.74
N LYS A 220 28.46 5.51 18.70
CA LYS A 220 29.74 4.92 18.27
C LYS A 220 29.67 4.08 16.99
N GLY A 221 28.52 3.99 16.34
CA GLY A 221 28.37 3.15 15.15
C GLY A 221 28.96 3.75 13.85
N PRO A 222 28.70 3.11 12.70
CA PRO A 222 29.26 3.52 11.42
C PRO A 222 28.69 4.85 10.95
N GLN A 223 29.46 5.56 10.13
CA GLN A 223 28.94 6.70 9.38
C GLN A 223 28.17 6.19 8.16
N VAL A 224 26.96 6.70 7.96
CA VAL A 224 26.07 6.29 6.86
C VAL A 224 25.58 7.54 6.13
N PRO A 225 25.75 7.64 4.79
CA PRO A 225 25.22 8.76 4.02
C PRO A 225 23.69 8.83 4.09
N LEU A 226 23.13 10.03 4.30
CA LEU A 226 21.69 10.26 4.36
C LEU A 226 21.01 9.84 3.05
N SER A 227 21.60 10.16 1.90
CA SER A 227 21.05 9.77 0.60
C SER A 227 20.94 8.25 0.43
N SER A 228 21.92 7.51 0.93
CA SER A 228 21.96 6.04 0.88
C SER A 228 20.96 5.42 1.86
N PHE A 229 20.86 5.98 3.06
CA PHE A 229 19.85 5.58 4.06
C PHE A 229 18.43 5.72 3.51
N GLU A 230 18.09 6.90 2.99
CA GLU A 230 16.76 7.17 2.44
C GLU A 230 16.45 6.31 1.21
N TYR A 231 17.46 6.01 0.38
CA TYR A 231 17.28 5.13 -0.76
C TYR A 231 16.99 3.68 -0.34
N SER A 232 17.72 3.14 0.63
CA SER A 232 17.43 1.80 1.16
C SER A 232 16.02 1.71 1.76
N LEU A 233 15.62 2.74 2.49
CA LEU A 233 14.29 2.81 3.08
C LEU A 233 13.19 2.93 2.01
N LEU A 234 13.40 3.73 0.96
CA LEU A 234 12.50 3.82 -0.18
C LEU A 234 12.24 2.44 -0.80
N LEU A 235 13.30 1.65 -1.04
CA LEU A 235 13.16 0.31 -1.63
C LEU A 235 12.28 -0.60 -0.76
N ASN A 236 12.48 -0.58 0.56
CA ASN A 236 11.67 -1.35 1.50
C ASN A 236 10.20 -0.91 1.45
N ASN A 237 9.96 0.40 1.48
CA ASN A 237 8.62 0.97 1.50
C ASN A 237 7.86 0.82 0.18
N LEU A 238 8.56 0.67 -0.95
CA LEU A 238 7.93 0.43 -2.25
C LEU A 238 7.46 -1.02 -2.41
N ALA A 239 8.11 -1.99 -1.78
CA ALA A 239 7.81 -3.40 -1.97
C ALA A 239 6.34 -3.79 -1.72
N PRO A 240 5.67 -3.31 -0.65
CA PRO A 240 4.25 -3.62 -0.42
C PRO A 240 3.34 -3.22 -1.59
N ALA A 241 3.55 -2.08 -2.24
CA ALA A 241 2.73 -1.67 -3.37
C ALA A 241 2.76 -2.67 -4.54
N TYR A 242 3.92 -3.27 -4.83
CA TYR A 242 4.04 -4.29 -5.86
C TYR A 242 3.41 -5.62 -5.45
N LEU A 243 3.57 -6.01 -4.18
CA LEU A 243 3.03 -7.26 -3.64
C LEU A 243 1.50 -7.23 -3.51
N VAL A 244 0.93 -6.08 -3.11
CA VAL A 244 -0.52 -5.82 -3.15
C VAL A 244 -1.05 -6.14 -4.56
N LEU A 245 -0.44 -5.56 -5.58
CA LEU A 245 -0.91 -5.73 -6.95
C LEU A 245 -0.65 -7.15 -7.49
N GLU A 246 0.43 -7.82 -7.10
CA GLU A 246 0.69 -9.20 -7.52
C GLU A 246 -0.34 -10.17 -6.96
N ASN A 247 -0.67 -10.07 -5.66
CA ASN A 247 -1.74 -10.89 -5.06
C ASN A 247 -3.05 -10.72 -5.82
N MET A 248 -3.43 -9.46 -6.10
CA MET A 248 -4.64 -9.13 -6.85
C MET A 248 -4.60 -9.64 -8.28
N HIS A 249 -3.43 -9.64 -8.93
CA HIS A 249 -3.25 -10.15 -10.29
C HIS A 249 -3.43 -11.67 -10.35
N LEU A 250 -2.93 -12.40 -9.35
CA LEU A 250 -3.12 -13.85 -9.25
C LEU A 250 -4.59 -14.20 -8.98
N VAL A 251 -5.26 -13.43 -8.10
CA VAL A 251 -6.70 -13.60 -7.83
C VAL A 251 -7.54 -13.24 -9.06
N ALA A 252 -7.21 -12.17 -9.78
CA ALA A 252 -7.87 -11.82 -11.03
C ALA A 252 -7.74 -12.94 -12.08
N GLU A 253 -6.56 -13.57 -12.20
CA GLU A 253 -6.38 -14.74 -13.06
C GLU A 253 -7.31 -15.89 -12.66
N ALA A 254 -7.32 -16.24 -11.37
CA ALA A 254 -8.13 -17.33 -10.82
C ALA A 254 -9.63 -17.08 -10.97
N MET A 255 -10.07 -15.82 -10.86
CA MET A 255 -11.45 -15.38 -11.08
C MET A 255 -11.87 -15.44 -12.55
N GLY A 256 -10.93 -15.44 -13.48
CA GLY A 256 -11.21 -15.38 -14.92
C GLY A 256 -11.24 -13.96 -15.50
N LEU A 257 -10.63 -12.99 -14.82
CA LEU A 257 -10.59 -11.60 -15.24
C LEU A 257 -9.36 -11.27 -16.10
N GLY A 258 -9.47 -10.18 -16.84
CA GLY A 258 -8.35 -9.53 -17.51
C GLY A 258 -7.67 -8.53 -16.58
N SER A 259 -6.34 -8.55 -16.56
CA SER A 259 -5.57 -7.70 -15.66
C SER A 259 -4.23 -7.27 -16.22
N VAL A 260 -3.79 -6.07 -15.88
CA VAL A 260 -2.55 -5.47 -16.38
C VAL A 260 -1.98 -4.52 -15.34
N VAL A 261 -0.72 -4.77 -14.93
CA VAL A 261 0.05 -3.79 -14.14
C VAL A 261 0.66 -2.78 -15.10
N PHE A 262 0.48 -1.51 -14.78
CA PHE A 262 0.99 -0.38 -15.53
C PHE A 262 1.92 0.48 -14.66
N GLY A 263 2.80 1.20 -15.35
CA GLY A 263 3.60 2.30 -14.82
C GLY A 263 3.70 3.40 -15.87
N GLY A 264 4.61 4.36 -15.71
CA GLY A 264 4.84 5.39 -16.73
C GLY A 264 3.79 6.51 -16.77
N TYR A 265 2.98 6.64 -15.72
CA TYR A 265 2.23 7.86 -15.41
C TYR A 265 2.84 8.48 -14.15
N THR A 266 3.05 9.79 -14.14
CA THR A 266 3.69 10.46 -13.01
C THR A 266 2.81 10.36 -11.75
N GLY A 267 3.33 9.75 -10.69
CA GLY A 267 2.63 9.62 -9.41
C GLY A 267 2.16 10.96 -8.83
N GLN A 268 2.93 12.04 -9.00
CA GLN A 268 2.50 13.38 -8.59
C GLN A 268 1.27 13.91 -9.35
N ILE A 269 1.09 13.55 -10.63
CA ILE A 269 -0.14 13.91 -11.37
C ILE A 269 -1.30 13.09 -10.83
N MET A 270 -1.10 11.77 -10.59
CA MET A 270 -2.13 10.91 -9.98
C MET A 270 -2.56 11.42 -8.60
N LEU A 271 -1.62 11.87 -7.79
CA LEU A 271 -1.89 12.41 -6.46
C LEU A 271 -2.54 13.80 -6.51
N GLY A 272 -2.50 14.52 -7.64
CA GLY A 272 -3.11 15.86 -7.77
C GLY A 272 -2.18 17.02 -7.43
N ILE A 273 -0.87 16.80 -7.49
CA ILE A 273 0.15 17.72 -6.98
C ILE A 273 0.59 18.73 -8.04
N THR A 274 0.31 18.43 -9.31
CA THR A 274 0.67 19.27 -10.45
C THR A 274 -0.57 20.04 -10.95
N PRO A 275 -0.42 21.19 -11.61
CA PRO A 275 -1.52 21.90 -12.25
C PRO A 275 -2.22 21.14 -13.39
N MET A 276 -1.74 19.94 -13.76
CA MET A 276 -2.28 19.17 -14.89
C MET A 276 -3.59 18.46 -14.56
N SER A 277 -3.83 18.14 -13.28
CA SER A 277 -5.04 17.47 -12.81
C SER A 277 -5.18 17.63 -11.29
N THR A 278 -6.42 17.59 -10.81
CA THR A 278 -6.73 17.50 -9.37
C THR A 278 -6.40 16.12 -8.80
N GLY A 279 -6.22 15.10 -9.65
CA GLY A 279 -5.84 13.74 -9.25
C GLY A 279 -6.70 13.20 -8.11
N LEU A 280 -6.06 12.51 -7.15
CA LEU A 280 -6.68 12.01 -5.92
C LEU A 280 -6.91 13.10 -4.85
N GLY A 281 -6.51 14.35 -5.11
CA GLY A 281 -6.72 15.47 -4.17
C GLY A 281 -5.73 15.51 -3.00
N PHE A 282 -4.55 14.90 -3.12
CA PHE A 282 -3.52 15.01 -2.10
C PHE A 282 -2.96 16.43 -2.05
N ARG A 283 -2.58 16.86 -0.85
CA ARG A 283 -1.85 18.12 -0.64
C ARG A 283 -0.34 17.89 -0.61
N ALA A 284 0.39 18.96 -0.91
CA ALA A 284 1.85 18.99 -0.86
C ALA A 284 2.38 20.00 0.16
N GLN A 285 3.49 19.65 0.80
CA GLN A 285 4.41 20.59 1.45
C GLN A 285 5.43 21.07 0.40
N ILE A 286 5.76 22.36 0.37
CA ILE A 286 6.82 22.86 -0.53
C ILE A 286 8.16 22.76 0.18
N GLY A 287 9.09 22.00 -0.41
CA GLY A 287 10.47 21.92 0.08
C GLY A 287 11.25 23.21 -0.13
N LYS A 288 12.36 23.38 0.59
CA LYS A 288 13.27 24.53 0.45
C LYS A 288 13.89 24.67 -0.95
N ASN A 289 13.90 23.60 -1.73
CA ASN A 289 14.29 23.61 -3.15
C ASN A 289 13.16 24.05 -4.10
N GLY A 290 11.99 24.45 -3.59
CA GLY A 290 10.82 24.86 -4.35
C GLY A 290 10.02 23.71 -4.96
N ARG A 291 10.41 22.45 -4.75
CA ARG A 291 9.69 21.29 -5.29
C ARG A 291 8.57 20.88 -4.33
N PRO A 292 7.38 20.53 -4.87
CA PRO A 292 6.32 19.97 -4.05
C PRO A 292 6.71 18.59 -3.53
N ASN A 293 6.27 18.30 -2.31
CA ASN A 293 6.38 17.01 -1.64
C ASN A 293 4.96 16.57 -1.25
N PRO A 294 4.38 15.56 -1.90
CA PRO A 294 3.05 15.07 -1.54
C PRO A 294 3.08 14.50 -0.12
N VAL A 295 2.23 15.01 0.79
CA VAL A 295 2.27 14.64 2.22
C VAL A 295 0.99 13.94 2.69
N GLY A 296 -0.13 14.03 1.97
CA GLY A 296 -1.30 13.21 2.31
C GLY A 296 -2.61 13.69 1.74
N LEU A 297 -3.66 12.96 2.08
CA LEU A 297 -5.06 13.29 1.83
C LEU A 297 -5.77 13.49 3.18
N ASP A 298 -6.34 14.68 3.39
CA ASP A 298 -6.89 15.10 4.69
C ASP A 298 -7.93 14.11 5.23
N GLY A 299 -7.77 13.68 6.48
CA GLY A 299 -8.64 12.71 7.16
C GLY A 299 -8.58 11.28 6.62
N VAL A 300 -7.81 11.02 5.56
CA VAL A 300 -7.77 9.73 4.86
C VAL A 300 -6.40 9.07 4.96
N PHE A 301 -5.35 9.77 4.53
CA PHE A 301 -3.99 9.23 4.53
C PHE A 301 -2.94 10.32 4.71
N GLU A 302 -2.72 10.67 5.97
CA GLU A 302 -1.84 11.73 6.41
C GLU A 302 -0.42 11.19 6.64
N ALA A 303 0.61 12.03 6.47
CA ALA A 303 1.99 11.65 6.80
C ALA A 303 2.34 12.15 8.21
N TYR A 304 3.30 11.48 8.84
CA TYR A 304 3.93 11.90 10.09
C TYR A 304 4.94 13.03 9.87
N CYS A 305 4.44 14.17 9.39
CA CYS A 305 5.20 15.40 9.22
C CYS A 305 4.27 16.61 9.13
N PRO A 306 4.82 17.83 9.17
CA PRO A 306 4.05 19.02 8.82
C PRO A 306 3.49 18.93 7.39
N PRO A 307 2.25 19.42 7.16
CA PRO A 307 1.43 20.21 8.07
C PRO A 307 0.39 19.40 8.88
N TYR A 308 0.46 18.07 8.91
CA TYR A 308 -0.46 17.26 9.74
C TYR A 308 -0.10 17.31 11.22
N TYR A 309 1.20 17.49 11.49
CA TYR A 309 1.76 17.79 12.81
C TYR A 309 2.46 19.15 12.77
N LYS A 310 2.48 19.89 13.88
CA LYS A 310 3.06 21.25 13.93
C LYS A 310 4.59 21.22 13.77
N SER A 311 5.22 20.12 14.18
CA SER A 311 6.66 19.89 14.09
C SER A 311 6.95 18.40 13.88
N MET A 312 8.20 18.07 13.54
CA MET A 312 8.62 16.68 13.57
C MET A 312 8.57 16.12 14.99
N ASP A 313 8.87 16.90 16.03
CA ASP A 313 8.72 16.43 17.42
C ASP A 313 7.32 15.90 17.72
N GLU A 314 6.28 16.65 17.35
CA GLU A 314 4.89 16.23 17.56
C GLU A 314 4.55 14.98 16.75
N ALA A 315 5.08 14.86 15.52
CA ALA A 315 4.90 13.66 14.70
C ALA A 315 5.57 12.42 15.34
N ILE A 316 6.82 12.53 15.79
CA ILE A 316 7.53 11.43 16.45
C ILE A 316 6.81 11.05 17.76
N ASP A 317 6.39 12.03 18.55
CA ASP A 317 5.66 11.77 19.80
C ASP A 317 4.32 11.07 19.53
N ALA A 318 3.59 11.46 18.48
CA ALA A 318 2.36 10.80 18.08
C ALA A 318 2.60 9.34 17.65
N PHE A 319 3.66 9.08 16.87
CA PHE A 319 4.01 7.71 16.45
C PHE A 319 4.40 6.83 17.64
N VAL A 320 5.24 7.34 18.55
CA VAL A 320 5.62 6.63 19.79
C VAL A 320 4.40 6.40 20.68
N TYR A 321 3.50 7.38 20.79
CA TYR A 321 2.26 7.26 21.57
C TYR A 321 1.32 6.20 20.98
N GLN A 322 1.19 6.11 19.65
CA GLN A 322 0.40 5.05 18.99
C GLN A 322 0.86 3.65 19.41
N LYS A 323 2.17 3.44 19.58
CA LYS A 323 2.73 2.12 19.93
C LYS A 323 2.75 1.86 21.44
N PHE A 324 3.11 2.86 22.25
CA PHE A 324 3.45 2.68 23.67
C PHE A 324 2.62 3.52 24.64
N GLY A 325 1.78 4.43 24.14
CA GLY A 325 0.82 5.22 24.88
C GLY A 325 -0.47 4.44 25.19
N SER A 326 -1.42 5.08 25.87
CA SER A 326 -2.65 4.42 26.35
C SER A 326 -3.40 3.70 25.22
N GLY A 327 -3.61 2.38 25.36
CA GLY A 327 -4.29 1.55 24.35
C GLY A 327 -3.43 1.18 23.14
N GLY A 328 -2.16 1.61 23.10
CA GLY A 328 -1.23 1.29 22.03
C GLY A 328 -0.86 -0.19 21.95
N SER A 329 -0.32 -0.62 20.81
CA SER A 329 -0.02 -2.03 20.50
C SER A 329 0.81 -2.73 21.58
N TYR A 330 1.72 -2.03 22.25
CA TYR A 330 2.61 -2.60 23.28
C TYR A 330 2.18 -2.26 24.70
N THR A 331 0.87 -2.09 24.95
CA THR A 331 0.34 -1.81 26.29
C THR A 331 -0.52 -2.94 26.83
N ALA A 332 -0.64 -3.03 28.15
CA ALA A 332 -1.44 -4.04 28.82
C ALA A 332 -2.95 -3.85 28.54
N GLU A 333 -3.35 -2.64 28.19
CA GLU A 333 -4.71 -2.22 27.85
C GLU A 333 -5.04 -2.40 26.35
N HIS A 334 -4.13 -2.96 25.55
CA HIS A 334 -4.40 -3.22 24.13
C HIS A 334 -5.60 -4.18 23.98
N GLU A 335 -6.69 -3.70 23.37
CA GLU A 335 -7.93 -4.47 23.16
C GLU A 335 -7.95 -5.28 21.85
N GLY A 336 -6.93 -5.12 21.00
CA GLY A 336 -6.83 -5.82 19.71
C GLY A 336 -6.37 -7.27 19.84
N VAL A 337 -6.48 -8.01 18.73
CA VAL A 337 -6.01 -9.39 18.63
C VAL A 337 -4.48 -9.43 18.67
N VAL A 338 -3.93 -10.28 19.52
CA VAL A 338 -2.49 -10.55 19.66
C VAL A 338 -2.22 -12.05 19.53
N PRO A 339 -1.02 -12.46 19.07
CA PRO A 339 -0.70 -13.89 18.87
C PRO A 339 -0.42 -14.66 20.16
N PHE A 340 -0.29 -13.97 21.29
CA PHE A 340 0.16 -14.55 22.55
C PHE A 340 -1.01 -15.13 23.36
N LYS A 341 -0.80 -16.32 23.93
CA LYS A 341 -1.77 -16.97 24.83
C LYS A 341 -2.08 -16.12 26.07
N ASP A 342 -1.07 -15.44 26.60
CA ASP A 342 -1.19 -14.53 27.73
C ASP A 342 -0.39 -13.25 27.46
N TRP A 343 -1.08 -12.27 26.89
CA TRP A 343 -0.48 -10.97 26.59
C TRP A 343 -0.01 -10.24 27.83
N ARG A 344 -0.75 -10.32 28.94
CA ARG A 344 -0.40 -9.60 30.18
C ARG A 344 0.89 -10.14 30.80
N ALA A 345 1.23 -11.41 30.57
CA ALA A 345 2.50 -11.99 30.99
C ALA A 345 3.68 -11.60 30.08
N VAL A 346 3.48 -11.49 28.77
CA VAL A 346 4.56 -11.22 27.79
C VAL A 346 4.81 -9.71 27.61
N GLN A 347 3.75 -8.90 27.60
CA GLN A 347 3.82 -7.46 27.33
C GLN A 347 4.86 -6.71 28.18
N PRO A 348 4.97 -6.94 29.51
CA PRO A 348 5.93 -6.22 30.34
C PRO A 348 7.39 -6.45 29.95
N ASP A 349 7.68 -7.50 29.17
CA ASP A 349 9.02 -7.84 28.75
C ASP A 349 9.49 -7.00 27.54
N TYR A 350 8.58 -6.38 26.79
CA TYR A 350 8.93 -5.55 25.64
C TYR A 350 9.59 -4.24 26.06
N ASN A 351 10.70 -3.90 25.39
CA ASN A 351 11.38 -2.63 25.61
C ASN A 351 10.63 -1.47 24.94
N LYS A 352 10.50 -0.37 25.70
CA LYS A 352 10.11 0.93 25.16
C LYS A 352 11.36 1.67 24.69
N PRO A 353 11.29 2.46 23.60
CA PRO A 353 12.39 3.33 23.19
C PRO A 353 12.82 4.22 24.35
N SER A 354 14.14 4.29 24.59
CA SER A 354 14.67 5.18 25.64
C SER A 354 14.50 6.64 25.23
N LYS A 355 14.55 7.55 26.21
CA LYS A 355 14.52 8.99 25.92
C LYS A 355 15.65 9.38 24.96
N LEU A 356 16.85 8.81 25.14
CA LEU A 356 17.99 9.06 24.26
C LEU A 356 17.69 8.67 22.81
N SER A 357 17.09 7.49 22.61
CA SER A 357 16.66 7.02 21.29
C SER A 357 15.68 8.00 20.64
N ILE A 358 14.63 8.38 21.36
CA ILE A 358 13.61 9.34 20.87
C ILE A 358 14.25 10.69 20.53
N ASP A 359 15.12 11.22 21.38
CA ASP A 359 15.81 12.50 21.16
C ASP A 359 16.70 12.46 19.90
N GLN A 360 17.37 11.33 19.63
CA GLN A 360 18.17 11.14 18.41
C GLN A 360 17.29 11.09 17.15
N VAL A 361 16.17 10.36 17.19
CA VAL A 361 15.21 10.29 16.08
C VAL A 361 14.62 11.68 15.79
N LYS A 362 14.19 12.40 16.83
CA LYS A 362 13.72 13.79 16.70
C LYS A 362 14.77 14.68 16.08
N SER A 363 16.02 14.59 16.51
CA SER A 363 17.08 15.45 15.98
C SER A 363 17.34 15.24 14.49
N ILE A 364 17.36 13.98 14.03
CA ILE A 364 17.52 13.66 12.59
C ILE A 364 16.32 14.19 11.81
N CYS A 365 15.10 13.88 12.26
CA CYS A 365 13.88 14.26 11.56
C CYS A 365 13.71 15.79 11.47
N ASN A 366 13.99 16.51 12.56
CA ASN A 366 14.02 17.98 12.54
C ASN A 366 15.14 18.49 11.62
N TYR A 367 16.37 17.95 11.70
CA TYR A 367 17.45 18.34 10.80
C TYR A 367 17.04 18.20 9.34
N VAL A 368 16.45 17.06 8.95
CA VAL A 368 15.99 16.81 7.58
C VAL A 368 14.90 17.80 7.19
N PHE A 369 13.85 17.94 8.00
CA PHE A 369 12.75 18.83 7.69
C PHE A 369 13.17 20.30 7.65
N GLU A 370 13.98 20.76 8.59
CA GLU A 370 14.52 22.11 8.62
C GLU A 370 15.50 22.36 7.48
N THR A 371 16.33 21.39 7.09
CA THR A 371 17.32 21.58 6.01
C THR A 371 16.68 21.56 4.63
N TYR A 372 15.66 20.71 4.43
CA TYR A 372 15.08 20.44 3.11
C TYR A 372 13.64 20.94 2.94
N GLY A 373 12.96 21.32 4.01
CA GLY A 373 11.53 21.70 4.01
C GLY A 373 10.59 20.52 3.74
N ARG A 374 11.08 19.28 3.87
CA ARG A 374 10.38 18.03 3.54
C ARG A 374 11.05 16.87 4.26
N ILE A 375 10.34 15.75 4.36
CA ILE A 375 10.88 14.47 4.83
C ILE A 375 10.20 13.33 4.06
N PRO A 376 10.94 12.40 3.42
CA PRO A 376 12.40 12.35 3.28
C PRO A 376 13.00 13.54 2.51
N ALA A 377 14.31 13.74 2.62
CA ALA A 377 15.06 14.78 1.91
C ALA A 377 15.10 14.54 0.39
N THR A 378 15.25 13.28 -0.01
CA THR A 378 15.60 12.88 -1.39
C THR A 378 14.43 12.36 -2.23
N PHE A 379 13.35 11.88 -1.60
CA PHE A 379 12.18 11.30 -2.27
C PHE A 379 10.85 11.82 -1.73
N ASP A 380 9.77 11.64 -2.48
CA ASP A 380 8.41 12.05 -2.07
C ASP A 380 7.90 11.24 -0.88
N THR A 381 7.23 11.92 0.06
CA THR A 381 6.64 11.26 1.24
C THR A 381 5.51 10.32 0.84
N LYS A 382 4.64 10.74 -0.09
CA LYS A 382 3.62 9.88 -0.71
C LYS A 382 3.96 9.58 -2.16
N LEU A 383 3.91 8.30 -2.55
CA LEU A 383 4.31 7.82 -3.87
C LEU A 383 3.24 6.93 -4.49
N VAL A 384 3.15 6.95 -5.82
CA VAL A 384 2.37 6.00 -6.61
C VAL A 384 3.30 5.39 -7.66
N PRO A 385 3.88 4.20 -7.38
CA PRO A 385 4.88 3.60 -8.28
C PRO A 385 4.25 2.90 -9.49
N VAL A 386 3.10 2.25 -9.29
CA VAL A 386 2.41 1.40 -10.26
C VAL A 386 0.92 1.37 -9.98
N TRP A 387 0.11 0.89 -10.94
CA TRP A 387 -1.30 0.58 -10.74
C TRP A 387 -1.69 -0.71 -11.49
N LEU A 388 -2.78 -1.34 -11.06
CA LEU A 388 -3.35 -2.52 -11.69
C LEU A 388 -4.72 -2.16 -12.28
N GLN A 389 -4.92 -2.39 -13.57
CA GLN A 389 -6.26 -2.36 -14.15
C GLN A 389 -6.82 -3.76 -14.25
N VAL A 390 -8.04 -3.98 -13.79
CA VAL A 390 -8.80 -5.22 -13.89
C VAL A 390 -10.11 -4.98 -14.65
N HIS A 391 -10.51 -5.94 -15.48
CA HIS A 391 -11.67 -5.83 -16.37
C HIS A 391 -12.16 -7.18 -16.87
N HIS A 392 -13.39 -7.22 -17.40
CA HIS A 392 -13.90 -8.34 -18.18
C HIS A 392 -13.27 -8.36 -19.58
N LEU A 393 -12.81 -9.54 -20.02
CA LEU A 393 -12.14 -9.71 -21.30
C LEU A 393 -13.14 -9.71 -22.47
N ASP A 394 -12.75 -9.09 -23.59
CA ASP A 394 -13.38 -9.42 -24.86
C ASP A 394 -12.77 -10.68 -25.47
N LEU A 395 -13.43 -11.82 -25.28
CA LEU A 395 -12.97 -13.11 -25.79
C LEU A 395 -12.84 -13.14 -27.33
N ASP A 396 -13.62 -12.33 -28.06
CA ASP A 396 -13.58 -12.34 -29.54
C ASP A 396 -12.26 -11.78 -30.05
N PHE A 397 -11.69 -10.81 -29.33
CA PHE A 397 -10.35 -10.30 -29.60
C PHE A 397 -9.29 -11.41 -29.45
N TYR A 398 -9.36 -12.15 -28.36
CA TYR A 398 -8.38 -13.21 -28.08
C TYR A 398 -8.52 -14.39 -29.05
N ASP A 399 -9.74 -14.84 -29.32
CA ASP A 399 -9.99 -15.96 -30.22
C ASP A 399 -9.62 -15.63 -31.67
N LYS A 400 -9.72 -14.36 -32.08
CA LYS A 400 -9.32 -13.90 -33.41
C LYS A 400 -7.81 -13.74 -33.57
N HIS A 401 -7.10 -13.28 -32.54
CA HIS A 401 -5.72 -12.77 -32.70
C HIS A 401 -4.64 -13.59 -31.97
N PHE A 402 -4.99 -14.45 -31.02
CA PHE A 402 -4.02 -15.11 -30.15
C PHE A 402 -4.06 -16.63 -30.25
N ALA A 403 -2.95 -17.28 -29.86
CA ALA A 403 -2.84 -18.72 -29.86
C ALA A 403 -3.84 -19.38 -28.90
N LYS A 404 -4.31 -20.57 -29.27
CA LYS A 404 -5.14 -21.42 -28.41
C LYS A 404 -4.45 -21.66 -27.07
N GLY A 405 -5.20 -21.57 -25.97
CA GLY A 405 -4.72 -21.80 -24.60
C GLY A 405 -4.21 -20.55 -23.86
N LEU A 406 -4.17 -19.37 -24.50
CA LEU A 406 -3.88 -18.10 -23.80
C LEU A 406 -5.08 -17.56 -23.01
N VAL A 407 -6.28 -18.05 -23.32
CA VAL A 407 -7.51 -17.82 -22.54
C VAL A 407 -7.83 -19.12 -21.79
N THR A 408 -8.02 -19.04 -20.48
CA THR A 408 -8.35 -20.17 -19.59
C THR A 408 -9.86 -20.45 -19.58
N GLU A 409 -10.25 -21.63 -19.10
CA GLU A 409 -11.66 -21.95 -18.89
C GLU A 409 -12.34 -20.99 -17.90
N ALA A 410 -11.63 -20.58 -16.84
CA ALA A 410 -12.12 -19.57 -15.90
C ALA A 410 -12.48 -18.27 -16.64
N GLN A 411 -11.65 -17.82 -17.58
CA GLN A 411 -11.92 -16.63 -18.41
C GLN A 411 -13.08 -16.82 -19.38
N ARG A 412 -13.21 -18.01 -19.99
CA ARG A 412 -14.31 -18.31 -20.91
C ARG A 412 -15.67 -18.32 -20.22
N HIS A 413 -15.71 -18.83 -18.99
CA HIS A 413 -16.95 -19.00 -18.23
C HIS A 413 -17.23 -17.86 -17.24
N HIS A 414 -16.32 -16.87 -17.12
CA HIS A 414 -16.43 -15.82 -16.11
C HIS A 414 -17.80 -15.10 -16.15
N MET A 415 -18.19 -14.56 -17.30
CA MET A 415 -19.46 -13.81 -17.43
C MET A 415 -20.67 -14.67 -17.07
N GLU A 416 -20.65 -15.94 -17.46
CA GLU A 416 -21.72 -16.89 -17.15
C GLU A 416 -21.81 -17.20 -15.65
N LEU A 417 -20.67 -17.22 -14.93
CA LEU A 417 -20.63 -17.61 -13.53
C LEU A 417 -20.85 -16.43 -12.59
N TRP A 418 -20.31 -15.25 -12.91
CA TRP A 418 -20.26 -14.10 -12.00
C TRP A 418 -21.33 -13.04 -12.26
N HIS A 419 -21.93 -13.00 -13.45
CA HIS A 419 -22.86 -11.95 -13.89
C HIS A 419 -24.21 -12.47 -14.39
N LYS A 420 -24.64 -13.64 -13.89
CA LYS A 420 -25.96 -14.25 -14.18
C LYS A 420 -27.11 -13.54 -13.49
#